data_AF-A0A2T1F4L7-F1
#
_entry.id   AF-A0A2T1F4L7-F1
#
_cell.length_a   1.000
_cell.length_b   1.000
_cell.length_c   1.000
_cell.angle_alpha   90.00
_cell.angle_beta   90.00
_cell.angle_gamma   90.00
#
_symmetry.space_group_name_H-M   'P 1'
#
loop_
_entity.id
_entity.type
_entity.pdbx_description
1 polymer ?
#
loop_
_entity_poly.entity_id
_entity_poly.type
_entity_poly.pdbx_seq_one_letter_code
_entity_poly.pdbx_strand_id
1 'polypeptide(L)'
;MAELSLSLYNAKEIGKDNPVAISAVVNLIASSQQERTHWMLADYLGEIATNNSEAISALVNLIGSSQNETTQLKAATSLGKIEKDNSVAINTLVNLMRNSQDEFTRSKAIFSLREIVTDNPVAETLVELIGTFPNPVFLWTAADILGKIDKYNQIASEILVKLIREAEGKNVLINATGILNKIGKDSANGIVEALVEIMENTQNDLKRDRVVWCLANIAKDKQVAIEALVNLINKCDDENILLRAAGRLGDIHKNNPVAVATLVKLISTSQDKDILWGATGWLGDISKNNPVSISALVELIRTSCDEHIRCQAAESLEKIDKDNPLVITTLVELIRNSGDKNTRSEAAYSLSRIMKGKHLATAVSGLKDYLNSEIYDKNSHIDKNLYQKIIWNCAENMTYPEFHQAWHTQPTNSPIPDRNHRQNTDIPTLLKQLQPTDKTWVVPLNIRALEGETDTSPIAQELCTQLYQTIFPADTDIPAIRNAPEFKRLIPQLKNRLQKQHIALILHSCPCEDALSSFTRKLADTHMGIHIAWITDTPLELPLTGFPVDGDDLLDAVQDWIAGIGA
;
A
#
# COMPACT_ATOMS: atom_id res chain seq x y z
N MET A 1 -17.53 51.67 15.62
CA MET A 1 -17.70 50.64 14.56
C MET A 1 -16.90 49.37 14.84
N ALA A 2 -15.56 49.42 14.83
CA ALA A 2 -14.74 48.29 15.31
C ALA A 2 -15.06 47.92 16.77
N GLU A 3 -15.39 48.92 17.58
CA GLU A 3 -15.85 48.74 18.95
C GLU A 3 -17.15 47.94 19.06
N LEU A 4 -18.13 48.13 18.16
CA LEU A 4 -19.39 47.38 18.21
C LEU A 4 -19.16 45.92 17.81
N SER A 5 -18.39 45.66 16.74
CA SER A 5 -18.13 44.26 16.35
C SER A 5 -17.29 43.53 17.39
N LEU A 6 -16.29 44.20 17.98
CA LEU A 6 -15.46 43.64 19.04
C LEU A 6 -16.26 43.39 20.31
N SER A 7 -17.16 44.31 20.68
CA SER A 7 -18.03 44.16 21.84
C SER A 7 -18.99 42.99 21.67
N LEU A 8 -19.64 42.87 20.50
CA LEU A 8 -20.53 41.74 20.20
C LEU A 8 -19.75 40.42 20.16
N TYR A 9 -18.55 40.40 19.58
CA TYR A 9 -17.71 39.21 19.55
C TYR A 9 -17.36 38.72 20.96
N ASN A 10 -16.90 39.62 21.82
CA ASN A 10 -16.54 39.28 23.21
C ASN A 10 -17.76 38.86 24.05
N ALA A 11 -18.96 39.32 23.68
CA ALA A 11 -20.19 39.02 24.40
C ALA A 11 -20.86 37.70 23.99
N LYS A 12 -20.45 37.03 22.89
CA LYS A 12 -21.10 35.81 22.38
C LYS A 12 -21.26 34.71 23.44
N GLU A 13 -20.19 34.38 24.16
CA GLU A 13 -20.20 33.32 25.17
C GLU A 13 -21.03 33.68 26.41
N ILE A 14 -21.05 34.96 26.78
CA ILE A 14 -21.74 35.46 27.98
C ILE A 14 -23.24 35.71 27.69
N GLY A 15 -23.56 36.03 26.43
CA GLY A 15 -24.91 36.35 25.96
C GLY A 15 -25.74 35.14 25.54
N LYS A 16 -25.13 33.95 25.43
CA LYS A 16 -25.82 32.74 24.97
C LYS A 16 -27.04 32.42 25.83
N ASP A 17 -28.20 32.37 25.17
CA ASP A 17 -29.54 32.15 25.71
C ASP A 17 -29.89 33.07 26.90
N ASN A 18 -29.20 34.20 27.04
CA ASN A 18 -29.42 35.17 28.10
C ASN A 18 -30.56 36.13 27.69
N PRO A 19 -31.72 36.10 28.38
CA PRO A 19 -32.90 36.88 27.97
C PRO A 19 -32.63 38.39 28.01
N VAL A 20 -31.84 38.88 28.97
CA VAL A 20 -31.53 40.31 29.07
C VAL A 20 -30.67 40.77 27.89
N ALA A 21 -29.68 39.96 27.51
CA ALA A 21 -28.84 40.25 26.36
C ALA A 21 -29.65 40.22 25.05
N ILE A 22 -30.52 39.21 24.90
CA ILE A 22 -31.39 39.06 23.73
C ILE A 22 -32.34 40.26 23.60
N SER A 23 -33.09 40.61 24.66
CA SER A 23 -34.02 41.75 24.62
C SER A 23 -33.28 43.08 24.38
N ALA A 24 -32.08 43.26 24.91
CA ALA A 24 -31.27 44.46 24.64
C ALA A 24 -30.91 44.58 23.15
N VAL A 25 -30.50 43.47 22.52
CA VAL A 25 -30.17 43.43 21.09
C VAL A 25 -31.41 43.64 20.23
N VAL A 26 -32.55 43.04 20.59
CA VAL A 26 -33.84 43.25 19.91
C VAL A 26 -34.24 44.73 19.93
N ASN A 27 -34.15 45.38 21.10
CA ASN A 27 -34.43 46.81 21.22
C ASN A 27 -33.46 47.67 20.40
N LEU A 28 -32.17 47.30 20.34
CA LEU A 28 -31.20 47.99 19.50
C LEU A 28 -31.51 47.86 18.00
N ILE A 29 -31.97 46.69 17.54
CA ILE A 29 -32.44 46.51 16.16
C ILE A 29 -33.62 47.44 15.87
N ALA A 30 -34.62 47.50 16.76
CA ALA A 30 -35.81 48.33 16.58
C ALA A 30 -35.51 49.84 16.59
N SER A 31 -34.53 50.27 17.39
CA SER A 31 -34.18 51.69 17.53
C SER A 31 -33.21 52.22 16.46
N SER A 32 -32.44 51.34 15.81
CA SER A 32 -31.41 51.74 14.85
C SER A 32 -31.99 52.03 13.46
N GLN A 33 -31.38 53.00 12.77
CA GLN A 33 -31.68 53.37 11.37
C GLN A 33 -30.56 52.94 10.39
N GLN A 34 -29.50 52.32 10.90
CA GLN A 34 -28.35 51.96 10.09
C GLN A 34 -28.41 50.47 9.71
N GLU A 35 -28.54 50.20 8.40
CA GLU A 35 -28.53 48.84 7.85
C GLU A 35 -27.31 48.03 8.30
N ARG A 36 -26.16 48.69 8.43
CA ARG A 36 -24.93 48.04 8.90
C ARG A 36 -25.03 47.55 10.34
N THR A 37 -25.71 48.31 11.19
CA THR A 37 -25.98 47.92 12.58
C THR A 37 -27.01 46.80 12.61
N HIS A 38 -28.04 46.87 11.75
CA HIS A 38 -29.07 45.83 11.67
C HIS A 38 -28.50 44.46 11.34
N TRP A 39 -27.71 44.32 10.27
CA TRP A 39 -27.19 43.00 9.91
C TRP A 39 -26.19 42.45 10.93
N MET A 40 -25.39 43.32 11.59
CA MET A 40 -24.47 42.90 12.66
C MET A 40 -25.22 42.37 13.89
N LEU A 41 -26.28 43.06 14.31
CA LEU A 41 -27.09 42.64 15.44
C LEU A 41 -27.93 41.41 15.10
N ALA A 42 -28.41 41.28 13.86
CA ALA A 42 -29.08 40.09 13.38
C ALA A 42 -28.16 38.86 13.39
N ASP A 43 -26.92 39.01 12.89
CA ASP A 43 -25.89 37.95 12.94
C ASP A 43 -25.59 37.54 14.38
N TYR A 44 -25.50 38.51 15.29
CA TYR A 44 -25.31 38.24 16.72
C TYR A 44 -26.49 37.49 17.35
N LEU A 45 -27.74 37.90 17.09
CA LEU A 45 -28.93 37.19 17.58
C LEU A 45 -28.94 35.71 17.14
N GLY A 46 -28.57 35.44 15.89
CA GLY A 46 -28.50 34.07 15.36
C GLY A 46 -27.55 33.14 16.11
N GLU A 47 -26.59 33.71 16.86
CA GLU A 47 -25.56 32.96 17.58
C GLU A 47 -25.89 32.79 19.06
N ILE A 48 -26.74 33.67 19.63
CA ILE A 48 -27.03 33.69 21.07
C ILE A 48 -28.47 33.32 21.43
N ALA A 49 -29.42 33.33 20.49
CA ALA A 49 -30.85 33.31 20.82
C ALA A 49 -31.55 32.02 20.38
N THR A 50 -31.09 30.85 20.84
CA THR A 50 -31.61 29.55 20.40
C THR A 50 -33.10 29.39 20.73
N ASN A 51 -33.96 29.09 19.75
CA ASN A 51 -35.41 28.95 19.91
C ASN A 51 -36.11 30.12 20.65
N ASN A 52 -35.57 31.34 20.61
CA ASN A 52 -36.11 32.49 21.33
C ASN A 52 -37.17 33.24 20.50
N SER A 53 -38.41 33.30 20.98
CA SER A 53 -39.54 33.92 20.28
C SER A 53 -39.42 35.43 20.05
N GLU A 54 -38.74 36.15 20.95
CA GLU A 54 -38.51 37.59 20.82
C GLU A 54 -37.51 37.87 19.69
N ALA A 55 -36.41 37.12 19.66
CA ALA A 55 -35.42 37.18 18.59
C ALA A 55 -36.02 36.79 17.23
N ILE A 56 -36.83 35.72 17.18
CA ILE A 56 -37.57 35.31 15.97
C ILE A 56 -38.43 36.47 15.45
N SER A 57 -39.25 37.06 16.31
CA SER A 57 -40.14 38.17 15.93
C SER A 57 -39.37 39.38 15.41
N ALA A 58 -38.25 39.72 16.06
CA ALA A 58 -37.39 40.83 15.65
C ALA A 58 -36.76 40.60 14.28
N LEU A 59 -36.26 39.38 14.01
CA LEU A 59 -35.65 39.03 12.74
C LEU A 59 -36.69 38.98 11.60
N VAL A 60 -37.89 38.44 11.86
CA VAL A 60 -39.00 38.45 10.88
C VAL A 60 -39.38 39.88 10.51
N ASN A 61 -39.51 40.77 11.51
CA ASN A 61 -39.79 42.18 11.25
C ASN A 61 -38.67 42.84 10.44
N LEU A 62 -37.41 42.58 10.78
CA LEU A 62 -36.26 43.14 10.08
C LEU A 62 -36.19 42.70 8.61
N ILE A 63 -36.49 41.43 8.34
CA ILE A 63 -36.60 40.89 6.97
C ILE A 63 -37.67 41.65 6.17
N GLY A 64 -38.84 41.88 6.77
CA GLY A 64 -39.96 42.54 6.10
C GLY A 64 -39.77 44.05 5.90
N SER A 65 -39.03 44.72 6.78
CA SER A 65 -38.87 46.17 6.75
C SER A 65 -37.65 46.65 5.97
N SER A 66 -36.56 45.87 5.93
CA SER A 66 -35.31 46.28 5.28
C SER A 66 -35.42 46.17 3.75
N GLN A 67 -34.85 47.15 3.05
CA GLN A 67 -34.64 47.11 1.59
C GLN A 67 -33.21 46.68 1.22
N ASN A 68 -32.37 46.41 2.21
CA ASN A 68 -30.99 46.01 2.00
C ASN A 68 -30.87 44.49 1.94
N GLU A 69 -30.43 43.97 0.80
CA GLU A 69 -30.29 42.52 0.58
C GLU A 69 -29.32 41.85 1.57
N THR A 70 -28.26 42.56 2.01
CA THR A 70 -27.32 42.01 3.01
C THR A 70 -27.98 41.88 4.39
N THR A 71 -28.79 42.87 4.78
CA THR A 71 -29.57 42.81 6.02
C THR A 71 -30.60 41.71 5.97
N GLN A 72 -31.36 41.60 4.88
CA GLN A 72 -32.34 40.52 4.68
C GLN A 72 -31.67 39.15 4.69
N LEU A 73 -30.55 38.98 3.99
CA LEU A 73 -29.77 37.74 3.96
C LEU A 73 -29.35 37.34 5.38
N LYS A 74 -28.68 38.26 6.10
CA LYS A 74 -28.18 38.00 7.45
C LYS A 74 -29.30 37.70 8.45
N ALA A 75 -30.39 38.45 8.39
CA ALA A 75 -31.55 38.21 9.24
C ALA A 75 -32.19 36.85 8.95
N ALA A 76 -32.34 36.47 7.67
CA ALA A 76 -32.88 35.17 7.28
C ALA A 76 -31.96 34.01 7.69
N THR A 77 -30.64 34.11 7.48
CA THR A 77 -29.67 33.10 7.93
C THR A 77 -29.74 32.91 9.45
N SER A 78 -29.73 34.00 10.21
CA SER A 78 -29.85 33.96 11.67
C SER A 78 -31.17 33.38 12.14
N LEU A 79 -32.27 33.73 11.46
CA LEU A 79 -33.58 33.20 11.78
C LEU A 79 -33.63 31.68 11.60
N GLY A 80 -33.05 31.17 10.50
CA GLY A 80 -32.94 29.73 10.27
C GLY A 80 -32.03 28.98 11.24
N LYS A 81 -31.03 29.66 11.84
CA LYS A 81 -30.21 29.10 12.92
C LYS A 81 -30.98 29.01 14.24
N ILE A 82 -31.83 30.00 14.53
CA ILE A 82 -32.63 30.08 15.75
C ILE A 82 -33.79 29.08 15.71
N GLU A 83 -34.48 29.03 14.58
CA GLU A 83 -35.63 28.17 14.33
C GLU A 83 -35.40 27.40 13.03
N LYS A 84 -35.10 26.11 13.16
CA LYS A 84 -34.84 25.22 12.04
C LYS A 84 -36.05 25.16 11.11
N ASP A 85 -35.80 25.16 9.80
CA ASP A 85 -36.84 25.11 8.77
C ASP A 85 -37.88 26.25 8.83
N ASN A 86 -37.53 27.40 9.43
CA ASN A 86 -38.40 28.56 9.45
C ASN A 86 -38.75 29.01 8.02
N SER A 87 -40.05 29.04 7.71
CA SER A 87 -40.55 29.33 6.35
C SER A 87 -40.27 30.75 5.89
N VAL A 88 -40.23 31.74 6.80
CA VAL A 88 -39.88 33.14 6.47
C VAL A 88 -38.42 33.23 6.07
N ALA A 89 -37.52 32.59 6.83
CA ALA A 89 -36.10 32.50 6.49
C ALA A 89 -35.90 31.83 5.12
N ILE A 90 -36.50 30.66 4.92
CA ILE A 90 -36.41 29.91 3.66
C ILE A 90 -36.92 30.73 2.48
N ASN A 91 -38.11 31.30 2.56
CA ASN A 91 -38.72 32.08 1.47
C ASN A 91 -37.88 33.32 1.13
N THR A 92 -37.33 33.98 2.15
CA THR A 92 -36.45 35.14 1.96
C THR A 92 -35.19 34.77 1.20
N LEU A 93 -34.52 33.68 1.61
CA LEU A 93 -33.32 33.21 0.93
C LEU A 93 -33.63 32.74 -0.51
N VAL A 94 -34.76 32.08 -0.74
CA VAL A 94 -35.24 31.72 -2.09
C VAL A 94 -35.48 32.95 -2.96
N ASN A 95 -36.11 33.99 -2.41
CA ASN A 95 -36.34 35.24 -3.14
C ASN A 95 -35.03 35.95 -3.48
N LEU A 96 -34.07 35.98 -2.56
CA LEU A 96 -32.74 36.56 -2.80
C LEU A 96 -31.98 35.77 -3.88
N MET A 97 -32.06 34.43 -3.88
CA MET A 97 -31.49 33.60 -4.96
C MET A 97 -32.11 33.92 -6.32
N ARG A 98 -33.43 34.12 -6.39
CA ARG A 98 -34.17 34.37 -7.64
C ARG A 98 -33.93 35.77 -8.20
N ASN A 99 -33.98 36.78 -7.34
CA ASN A 99 -34.22 38.16 -7.78
C ASN A 99 -33.02 39.09 -7.57
N SER A 100 -32.06 38.74 -6.70
CA SER A 100 -30.89 39.60 -6.46
C SER A 100 -30.04 39.70 -7.73
N GLN A 101 -29.61 40.93 -8.04
CA GLN A 101 -28.67 41.18 -9.13
C GLN A 101 -27.23 40.82 -8.74
N ASP A 102 -26.92 40.81 -7.44
CA ASP A 102 -25.60 40.49 -6.92
C ASP A 102 -25.37 38.97 -6.84
N GLU A 103 -24.38 38.49 -7.59
CA GLU A 103 -24.02 37.07 -7.64
C GLU A 103 -23.51 36.56 -6.29
N PHE A 104 -22.84 37.42 -5.52
CA PHE A 104 -22.38 37.06 -4.19
C PHE A 104 -23.56 36.82 -3.25
N THR A 105 -24.57 37.71 -3.27
CA THR A 105 -25.81 37.56 -2.51
C THR A 105 -26.57 36.29 -2.91
N ARG A 106 -26.74 36.00 -4.20
CA ARG A 106 -27.35 34.74 -4.66
C ARG A 106 -26.61 33.51 -4.13
N SER A 107 -25.28 33.52 -4.22
CA SER A 107 -24.43 32.42 -3.74
C SER A 107 -24.50 32.26 -2.21
N LYS A 108 -24.50 33.37 -1.46
CA LYS A 108 -24.64 33.34 0.00
C LYS A 108 -26.02 32.86 0.44
N ALA A 109 -27.05 33.15 -0.34
CA ALA A 109 -28.40 32.71 -0.03
C ALA A 109 -28.53 31.18 -0.12
N ILE A 110 -28.01 30.55 -1.17
CA ILE A 110 -28.02 29.08 -1.27
C ILE A 110 -27.13 28.39 -0.23
N PHE A 111 -25.97 28.98 0.09
CA PHE A 111 -25.14 28.49 1.19
C PHE A 111 -25.87 28.56 2.54
N SER A 112 -26.59 29.65 2.79
CA SER A 112 -27.38 29.78 4.02
C SER A 112 -28.50 28.73 4.07
N LEU A 113 -29.18 28.47 2.95
CA LEU A 113 -30.17 27.39 2.87
C LEU A 113 -29.54 26.04 3.23
N ARG A 114 -28.38 25.71 2.65
CA ARG A 114 -27.66 24.47 2.97
C ARG A 114 -27.41 24.28 4.48
N GLU A 115 -27.19 25.36 5.22
CA GLU A 115 -26.95 25.32 6.67
C GLU A 115 -28.23 25.16 7.50
N ILE A 116 -29.34 25.78 7.07
CA ILE A 116 -30.56 25.89 7.88
C ILE A 116 -31.66 24.88 7.54
N VAL A 117 -31.67 24.34 6.30
CA VAL A 117 -32.74 23.43 5.86
C VAL A 117 -32.44 21.98 6.26
N THR A 118 -33.48 21.28 6.71
CA THR A 118 -33.51 19.81 6.79
C THR A 118 -34.05 19.20 5.52
N ASP A 119 -34.22 17.87 5.51
CA ASP A 119 -34.66 17.15 4.34
C ASP A 119 -36.06 17.63 3.92
N ASN A 120 -36.12 18.27 2.74
CA ASN A 120 -37.27 18.45 1.83
C ASN A 120 -37.87 19.86 1.57
N PRO A 121 -37.83 20.90 2.44
CA PRO A 121 -38.72 22.06 2.27
C PRO A 121 -38.41 22.93 1.03
N VAL A 122 -37.21 22.82 0.46
CA VAL A 122 -36.78 23.62 -0.71
C VAL A 122 -36.52 22.80 -1.98
N ALA A 123 -36.70 21.48 -1.94
CA ALA A 123 -36.17 20.60 -2.97
C ALA A 123 -36.78 20.87 -4.36
N GLU A 124 -38.10 21.00 -4.45
CA GLU A 124 -38.81 21.29 -5.71
C GLU A 124 -38.39 22.65 -6.28
N THR A 125 -38.28 23.66 -5.41
CA THR A 125 -37.81 25.00 -5.77
C THR A 125 -36.38 24.97 -6.32
N LEU A 126 -35.48 24.19 -5.72
CA LEU A 126 -34.11 24.07 -6.22
C LEU A 126 -34.07 23.37 -7.59
N VAL A 127 -34.90 22.33 -7.81
CA VAL A 127 -35.03 21.67 -9.12
C VAL A 127 -35.50 22.64 -10.21
N GLU A 128 -36.49 23.49 -9.91
CA GLU A 128 -36.95 24.55 -10.81
C GLU A 128 -35.80 25.51 -11.19
N LEU A 129 -34.96 25.88 -10.22
CA LEU A 129 -33.94 26.92 -10.37
C LEU A 129 -32.61 26.41 -11.00
N ILE A 130 -32.40 25.10 -11.08
CA ILE A 130 -31.19 24.53 -11.70
C ILE A 130 -31.05 24.95 -13.18
N GLY A 131 -32.16 25.11 -13.89
CA GLY A 131 -32.17 25.55 -15.30
C GLY A 131 -31.99 27.05 -15.51
N THR A 132 -32.15 27.86 -14.46
CA THR A 132 -32.18 29.33 -14.58
C THR A 132 -30.85 29.99 -14.30
N PHE A 133 -29.93 29.32 -13.59
CA PHE A 133 -28.64 29.88 -13.18
C PHE A 133 -27.46 28.93 -13.49
N PRO A 134 -26.65 29.21 -14.53
CA PRO A 134 -25.48 28.41 -14.86
C PRO A 134 -24.26 28.73 -13.96
N ASN A 135 -24.48 29.05 -12.68
CA ASN A 135 -23.41 29.35 -11.75
C ASN A 135 -22.95 28.04 -11.05
N PRO A 136 -21.65 27.68 -11.11
CA PRO A 136 -21.15 26.44 -10.50
C PRO A 136 -21.40 26.35 -8.99
N VAL A 137 -21.24 27.46 -8.26
CA VAL A 137 -21.47 27.54 -6.81
C VAL A 137 -22.91 27.20 -6.46
N PHE A 138 -23.86 27.78 -7.20
CA PHE A 138 -25.27 27.43 -7.07
C PHE A 138 -25.51 25.94 -7.36
N LEU A 139 -25.02 25.45 -8.51
CA LEU A 139 -25.31 24.09 -8.97
C LEU A 139 -24.77 23.01 -8.03
N TRP A 140 -23.52 23.11 -7.57
CA TRP A 140 -23.00 22.10 -6.63
C TRP A 140 -23.67 22.21 -5.25
N THR A 141 -24.08 23.41 -4.82
CA THR A 141 -24.71 23.60 -3.51
C THR A 141 -26.15 23.07 -3.54
N ALA A 142 -26.87 23.31 -4.64
CA ALA A 142 -28.17 22.70 -4.89
C ALA A 142 -28.07 21.17 -4.92
N ALA A 143 -27.07 20.61 -5.61
CA ALA A 143 -26.84 19.17 -5.64
C ALA A 143 -26.51 18.59 -4.25
N ASP A 144 -25.76 19.30 -3.39
CA ASP A 144 -25.49 18.82 -2.02
C ASP A 144 -26.75 18.79 -1.14
N ILE A 145 -27.68 19.72 -1.34
CA ILE A 145 -28.98 19.71 -0.64
C ILE A 145 -29.86 18.59 -1.18
N LEU A 146 -30.03 18.53 -2.51
CA LEU A 146 -30.89 17.55 -3.18
C LEU A 146 -30.38 16.12 -3.02
N GLY A 147 -29.06 15.92 -2.98
CA GLY A 147 -28.42 14.62 -2.89
C GLY A 147 -28.70 13.87 -1.59
N LYS A 148 -29.13 14.57 -0.53
CA LYS A 148 -29.56 13.97 0.74
C LYS A 148 -30.99 13.42 0.70
N ILE A 149 -31.74 13.72 -0.36
CA ILE A 149 -33.14 13.33 -0.53
C ILE A 149 -33.22 12.27 -1.62
N ASP A 150 -33.61 11.04 -1.26
CA ASP A 150 -33.62 9.88 -2.18
C ASP A 150 -34.28 10.19 -3.54
N LYS A 151 -35.45 10.85 -3.52
CA LYS A 151 -36.18 11.24 -4.74
C LYS A 151 -35.34 12.10 -5.71
N TYR A 152 -34.40 12.90 -5.20
CA TYR A 152 -33.62 13.86 -5.98
C TYR A 152 -32.13 13.49 -6.08
N ASN A 153 -31.70 12.38 -5.48
CA ASN A 153 -30.29 11.95 -5.48
C ASN A 153 -29.74 11.72 -6.89
N GLN A 154 -30.54 11.13 -7.78
CA GLN A 154 -30.17 10.91 -9.18
C GLN A 154 -29.97 12.26 -9.91
N ILE A 155 -30.91 13.20 -9.76
CA ILE A 155 -30.82 14.54 -10.35
C ILE A 155 -29.58 15.28 -9.83
N ALA A 156 -29.32 15.20 -8.52
CA ALA A 156 -28.12 15.79 -7.92
C ALA A 156 -26.83 15.21 -8.53
N SER A 157 -26.76 13.89 -8.70
CA SER A 157 -25.60 13.21 -9.27
C SER A 157 -25.37 13.60 -10.74
N GLU A 158 -26.43 13.70 -11.54
CA GLU A 158 -26.36 14.14 -12.95
C GLU A 158 -25.83 15.57 -13.08
N ILE A 159 -26.27 16.48 -12.21
CA ILE A 159 -25.76 17.86 -12.16
C ILE A 159 -24.27 17.88 -11.84
N LEU A 160 -23.82 17.10 -10.86
CA LEU A 160 -22.42 17.06 -10.47
C LEU A 160 -21.54 16.47 -11.59
N VAL A 161 -21.99 15.41 -12.26
CA VAL A 161 -21.30 14.85 -13.44
C VAL A 161 -21.19 15.89 -14.56
N LYS A 162 -22.26 16.64 -14.85
CA LYS A 162 -22.23 17.73 -15.83
C LYS A 162 -21.20 18.79 -15.45
N LEU A 163 -21.19 19.22 -14.19
CA LEU A 163 -20.19 20.18 -13.69
C LEU A 163 -18.76 19.67 -13.84
N ILE A 164 -18.51 18.41 -13.49
CA ILE A 164 -17.18 17.79 -13.61
C ILE A 164 -16.72 17.76 -15.08
N ARG A 165 -17.63 17.45 -15.99
CA ARG A 165 -17.37 17.41 -17.43
C ARG A 165 -16.92 18.76 -17.97
N GLU A 166 -17.68 19.82 -17.66
CA GLU A 166 -17.49 21.16 -18.20
C GLU A 166 -16.38 21.96 -17.48
N ALA A 167 -16.05 21.62 -16.24
CA ALA A 167 -15.13 22.40 -15.43
C ALA A 167 -13.66 22.19 -15.79
N GLU A 168 -12.91 23.28 -15.96
CA GLU A 168 -11.43 23.23 -15.98
C GLU A 168 -10.81 23.75 -14.67
N GLY A 169 -11.60 24.50 -13.89
CA GLY A 169 -11.16 25.11 -12.65
C GLY A 169 -11.08 24.12 -11.48
N LYS A 170 -9.94 24.14 -10.77
CA LYS A 170 -9.68 23.33 -9.56
C LYS A 170 -10.81 23.38 -8.54
N ASN A 171 -11.37 24.56 -8.27
CA ASN A 171 -12.42 24.73 -7.25
C ASN A 171 -13.71 23.99 -7.62
N VAL A 172 -14.14 24.04 -8.89
CA VAL A 172 -15.36 23.37 -9.33
C VAL A 172 -15.16 21.85 -9.27
N LEU A 173 -14.02 21.36 -9.75
CA LEU A 173 -13.68 19.94 -9.73
C LEU A 173 -13.67 19.40 -8.30
N ILE A 174 -13.00 20.07 -7.35
CA ILE A 174 -12.92 19.64 -5.95
C ILE A 174 -14.30 19.57 -5.30
N ASN A 175 -15.13 20.61 -5.47
CA ASN A 175 -16.45 20.65 -4.84
C ASN A 175 -17.39 19.62 -5.46
N ALA A 176 -17.45 19.56 -6.79
CA ALA A 176 -18.37 18.66 -7.48
C ALA A 176 -18.04 17.18 -7.21
N THR A 177 -16.76 16.79 -7.32
CA THR A 177 -16.33 15.43 -6.97
C THR A 177 -16.49 15.14 -5.49
N GLY A 178 -16.13 16.08 -4.61
CA GLY A 178 -16.28 15.92 -3.16
C GLY A 178 -17.72 15.70 -2.70
N ILE A 179 -18.69 16.37 -3.34
CA ILE A 179 -20.12 16.18 -3.06
C ILE A 179 -20.61 14.87 -3.67
N LEU A 180 -20.25 14.58 -4.93
CA LEU A 180 -20.65 13.34 -5.60
C LEU A 180 -20.17 12.11 -4.84
N ASN A 181 -18.97 12.19 -4.25
CA ASN A 181 -18.43 11.16 -3.39
C ASN A 181 -19.28 10.89 -2.13
N LYS A 182 -19.93 11.92 -1.58
CA LYS A 182 -20.76 11.82 -0.37
C LYS A 182 -22.14 11.27 -0.70
N ILE A 183 -22.76 11.75 -1.77
CA ILE A 183 -24.15 11.42 -2.13
C ILE A 183 -24.25 10.20 -3.06
N GLY A 184 -23.16 9.86 -3.74
CA GLY A 184 -23.18 8.96 -4.89
C GLY A 184 -22.95 7.49 -4.57
N LYS A 185 -22.95 7.07 -3.30
CA LYS A 185 -22.73 5.65 -2.93
C LYS A 185 -23.69 4.71 -3.67
N ASP A 186 -24.94 5.13 -3.81
CA ASP A 186 -26.01 4.38 -4.51
C ASP A 186 -26.24 4.88 -5.95
N SER A 187 -25.27 5.59 -6.55
CA SER A 187 -25.43 6.16 -7.90
C SER A 187 -25.77 5.09 -8.93
N ALA A 188 -26.64 5.39 -9.90
CA ALA A 188 -26.89 4.48 -11.01
C ALA A 188 -25.62 4.19 -11.82
N ASN A 189 -25.59 3.03 -12.51
CA ASN A 189 -24.47 2.68 -13.40
C ASN A 189 -24.20 3.76 -14.47
N GLY A 190 -25.24 4.45 -14.96
CA GLY A 190 -25.07 5.56 -15.90
C GLY A 190 -24.21 6.72 -15.37
N ILE A 191 -24.20 6.97 -14.05
CA ILE A 191 -23.31 7.97 -13.44
C ILE A 191 -21.86 7.48 -13.46
N VAL A 192 -21.65 6.20 -13.18
CA VAL A 192 -20.33 5.57 -13.23
C VAL A 192 -19.80 5.60 -14.67
N GLU A 193 -20.61 5.20 -15.65
CA GLU A 193 -20.26 5.23 -17.07
C GLU A 193 -19.91 6.63 -17.54
N ALA A 194 -20.68 7.65 -17.15
CA ALA A 194 -20.39 9.04 -17.49
C ALA A 194 -19.07 9.53 -16.88
N LEU A 195 -18.73 9.14 -15.65
CA LEU A 195 -17.44 9.46 -15.05
C LEU A 195 -16.30 8.74 -15.78
N VAL A 196 -16.46 7.47 -16.15
CA VAL A 196 -15.47 6.73 -16.96
C VAL A 196 -15.22 7.43 -18.29
N GLU A 197 -16.27 7.85 -18.97
CA GLU A 197 -16.17 8.58 -20.23
C GLU A 197 -15.47 9.94 -20.06
N ILE A 198 -15.71 10.67 -18.96
CA ILE A 198 -14.97 11.91 -18.66
C ILE A 198 -13.48 11.63 -18.42
N MET A 199 -13.17 10.58 -17.67
CA MET A 199 -11.81 10.16 -17.36
C MET A 199 -11.01 9.79 -18.62
N GLU A 200 -11.62 9.03 -19.54
CA GLU A 200 -10.97 8.57 -20.77
C GLU A 200 -10.73 9.71 -21.78
N ASN A 201 -11.60 10.72 -21.82
CA ASN A 201 -11.54 11.77 -22.85
C ASN A 201 -10.88 13.07 -22.38
N THR A 202 -10.70 13.28 -21.08
CA THR A 202 -10.11 14.53 -20.58
C THR A 202 -8.61 14.60 -20.82
N GLN A 203 -8.11 15.79 -21.14
CA GLN A 203 -6.67 16.12 -21.15
C GLN A 203 -6.22 16.81 -19.85
N ASN A 204 -7.15 17.09 -18.92
CA ASN A 204 -6.85 17.76 -17.66
C ASN A 204 -6.52 16.72 -16.58
N ASP A 205 -5.25 16.64 -16.20
CA ASP A 205 -4.76 15.63 -15.24
C ASP A 205 -5.44 15.75 -13.87
N LEU A 206 -5.75 16.97 -13.42
CA LEU A 206 -6.48 17.18 -12.17
C LEU A 206 -7.93 16.67 -12.29
N LYS A 207 -8.60 16.90 -13.42
CA LYS A 207 -9.94 16.35 -13.66
C LYS A 207 -9.89 14.83 -13.66
N ARG A 208 -8.93 14.24 -14.40
CA ARG A 208 -8.73 12.80 -14.47
C ARG A 208 -8.53 12.20 -13.08
N ASP A 209 -7.64 12.78 -12.29
CA ASP A 209 -7.39 12.40 -10.90
C ASP A 209 -8.66 12.39 -10.04
N ARG A 210 -9.39 13.52 -10.06
CA ARG A 210 -10.57 13.70 -9.23
C ARG A 210 -11.67 12.71 -9.59
N VAL A 211 -11.80 12.39 -10.87
CA VAL A 211 -12.74 11.38 -11.36
C VAL A 211 -12.33 9.97 -10.94
N VAL A 212 -11.05 9.60 -11.05
CA VAL A 212 -10.53 8.32 -10.53
C VAL A 212 -10.81 8.18 -9.04
N TRP A 213 -10.58 9.24 -8.27
CA TRP A 213 -10.91 9.26 -6.83
C TRP A 213 -12.40 9.06 -6.57
N CYS A 214 -13.29 9.69 -7.33
CA CYS A 214 -14.73 9.50 -7.22
C CYS A 214 -15.15 8.07 -7.54
N LEU A 215 -14.71 7.52 -8.68
CA LEU A 215 -15.06 6.18 -9.15
C LEU A 215 -14.77 5.12 -8.08
N ALA A 216 -13.62 5.25 -7.41
CA ALA A 216 -13.21 4.31 -6.36
C ALA A 216 -14.18 4.21 -5.18
N ASN A 217 -14.85 5.30 -4.84
CA ASN A 217 -15.70 5.38 -3.67
C ASN A 217 -17.18 5.15 -4.00
N ILE A 218 -17.69 5.74 -5.09
CA ILE A 218 -19.11 5.66 -5.46
C ILE A 218 -19.49 4.34 -6.13
N ALA A 219 -18.47 3.60 -6.58
CA ALA A 219 -18.64 2.38 -7.36
C ALA A 219 -17.78 1.24 -6.80
N LYS A 220 -17.50 1.28 -5.49
CA LYS A 220 -16.64 0.31 -4.81
C LYS A 220 -17.04 -1.14 -5.09
N ASP A 221 -18.34 -1.42 -5.18
CA ASP A 221 -18.85 -2.78 -5.42
C ASP A 221 -19.42 -2.97 -6.84
N LYS A 222 -19.18 -2.02 -7.75
CA LYS A 222 -19.72 -2.05 -9.11
C LYS A 222 -18.66 -2.53 -10.09
N GLN A 223 -18.96 -3.64 -10.74
CA GLN A 223 -18.12 -4.27 -11.76
C GLN A 223 -17.67 -3.28 -12.86
N VAL A 224 -18.57 -2.37 -13.28
CA VAL A 224 -18.27 -1.34 -14.28
C VAL A 224 -17.09 -0.45 -13.89
N ALA A 225 -16.97 -0.07 -12.62
CA ALA A 225 -15.84 0.76 -12.17
C ALA A 225 -14.53 -0.03 -12.07
N ILE A 226 -14.61 -1.31 -11.67
CA ILE A 226 -13.46 -2.21 -11.66
C ILE A 226 -12.90 -2.37 -13.08
N GLU A 227 -13.77 -2.67 -14.05
CA GLU A 227 -13.39 -2.81 -15.46
C GLU A 227 -12.81 -1.53 -16.04
N ALA A 228 -13.40 -0.37 -15.70
CA ALA A 228 -12.89 0.91 -16.13
C ALA A 228 -11.51 1.24 -15.55
N LEU A 229 -11.27 0.96 -14.25
CA LEU A 229 -9.96 1.15 -13.63
C LEU A 229 -8.90 0.21 -14.23
N VAL A 230 -9.26 -1.05 -14.51
CA VAL A 230 -8.37 -2.00 -15.21
C VAL A 230 -8.06 -1.52 -16.63
N ASN A 231 -9.07 -1.07 -17.37
CA ASN A 231 -8.89 -0.52 -18.72
C ASN A 231 -8.01 0.73 -18.71
N LEU A 232 -8.19 1.64 -17.74
CA LEU A 232 -7.33 2.81 -17.54
C LEU A 232 -5.87 2.39 -17.29
N ILE A 233 -5.66 1.44 -16.38
CA ILE A 233 -4.31 0.91 -16.07
C ILE A 233 -3.63 0.34 -17.32
N ASN A 234 -4.38 -0.33 -18.19
CA ASN A 234 -3.83 -0.95 -19.38
C ASN A 234 -3.53 0.03 -20.53
N LYS A 235 -4.15 1.22 -20.53
CA LYS A 235 -4.04 2.22 -21.61
C LYS A 235 -3.24 3.47 -21.26
N CYS A 236 -2.99 3.70 -19.99
CA CYS A 236 -2.32 4.91 -19.51
C CYS A 236 -0.86 4.63 -19.17
N ASP A 237 0.04 5.53 -19.58
CA ASP A 237 1.47 5.46 -19.25
C ASP A 237 1.87 6.47 -18.15
N ASP A 238 0.95 7.35 -17.73
CA ASP A 238 1.23 8.33 -16.69
C ASP A 238 1.30 7.64 -15.31
N GLU A 239 2.49 7.70 -14.70
CA GLU A 239 2.77 6.99 -13.45
C GLU A 239 1.90 7.48 -12.26
N ASN A 240 1.53 8.77 -12.21
CA ASN A 240 0.66 9.31 -11.16
C ASN A 240 -0.76 8.72 -11.29
N ILE A 241 -1.27 8.62 -12.50
CA ILE A 241 -2.58 8.05 -12.78
C ILE A 241 -2.58 6.54 -12.54
N LEU A 242 -1.54 5.84 -12.99
CA LEU A 242 -1.36 4.42 -12.72
C LEU A 242 -1.33 4.12 -11.22
N LEU A 243 -0.54 4.87 -10.46
CA LEU A 243 -0.44 4.73 -9.01
C LEU A 243 -1.81 4.85 -8.33
N ARG A 244 -2.56 5.91 -8.69
CA ARG A 244 -3.87 6.17 -8.09
C ARG A 244 -4.88 5.12 -8.51
N ALA A 245 -4.95 4.78 -9.79
CA ALA A 245 -5.88 3.76 -10.30
C ALA A 245 -5.61 2.38 -9.66
N ALA A 246 -4.34 1.97 -9.57
CA ALA A 246 -3.96 0.71 -8.95
C ALA A 246 -4.25 0.68 -7.44
N GLY A 247 -3.89 1.74 -6.71
CA GLY A 247 -4.22 1.85 -5.29
C GLY A 247 -5.72 1.75 -5.02
N ARG A 248 -6.53 2.44 -5.85
CA ARG A 248 -7.99 2.38 -5.76
C ARG A 248 -8.57 1.02 -6.12
N LEU A 249 -8.07 0.39 -7.18
CA LEU A 249 -8.48 -0.95 -7.56
C LEU A 249 -8.18 -1.97 -6.44
N GLY A 250 -7.05 -1.82 -5.75
CA GLY A 250 -6.69 -2.61 -4.58
C GLY A 250 -7.53 -2.35 -3.34
N ASP A 251 -8.02 -1.12 -3.14
CA ASP A 251 -8.95 -0.78 -2.07
C ASP A 251 -10.35 -1.39 -2.28
N ILE A 252 -10.78 -1.46 -3.53
CA ILE A 252 -12.01 -2.13 -3.94
C ILE A 252 -11.90 -3.63 -3.72
N HIS A 253 -10.87 -4.25 -4.31
CA HIS A 253 -10.63 -5.67 -4.25
C HIS A 253 -9.20 -5.92 -3.75
N LYS A 254 -9.07 -6.21 -2.45
CA LYS A 254 -7.78 -6.55 -1.84
C LYS A 254 -7.16 -7.74 -2.59
N ASN A 255 -5.84 -7.70 -2.80
CA ASN A 255 -5.09 -8.64 -3.62
C ASN A 255 -5.50 -8.70 -5.11
N ASN A 256 -6.14 -7.66 -5.66
CA ASN A 256 -6.40 -7.61 -7.11
C ASN A 256 -5.09 -7.76 -7.90
N PRO A 257 -4.96 -8.76 -8.81
CA PRO A 257 -3.71 -9.03 -9.50
C PRO A 257 -3.24 -7.88 -10.39
N VAL A 258 -4.17 -7.16 -11.03
CA VAL A 258 -3.83 -6.00 -11.88
C VAL A 258 -3.29 -4.88 -11.01
N ALA A 259 -3.95 -4.56 -9.89
CA ALA A 259 -3.48 -3.55 -8.96
C ALA A 259 -2.08 -3.88 -8.42
N VAL A 260 -1.88 -5.10 -7.92
CA VAL A 260 -0.59 -5.54 -7.38
C VAL A 260 0.49 -5.51 -8.45
N ALA A 261 0.24 -6.04 -9.65
CA ALA A 261 1.21 -6.03 -10.74
C ALA A 261 1.60 -4.61 -11.16
N THR A 262 0.64 -3.68 -11.24
CA THR A 262 0.91 -2.28 -11.59
C THR A 262 1.74 -1.58 -10.51
N LEU A 263 1.42 -1.77 -9.22
CA LEU A 263 2.21 -1.16 -8.15
C LEU A 263 3.63 -1.74 -8.07
N VAL A 264 3.79 -3.05 -8.27
CA VAL A 264 5.11 -3.70 -8.36
C VAL A 264 5.90 -3.14 -9.54
N LYS A 265 5.27 -3.00 -10.72
CA LYS A 265 5.90 -2.36 -11.88
C LYS A 265 6.39 -0.95 -11.54
N LEU A 266 5.54 -0.11 -10.93
CA LEU A 266 5.91 1.25 -10.54
C LEU A 266 7.10 1.28 -9.57
N ILE A 267 7.14 0.34 -8.60
CA ILE A 267 8.27 0.19 -7.68
C ILE A 267 9.57 -0.17 -8.42
N SER A 268 9.51 -1.03 -9.43
CA SER A 268 10.68 -1.47 -10.17
C SER A 268 11.16 -0.49 -11.24
N THR A 269 10.26 0.35 -11.79
CA THR A 269 10.58 1.19 -12.97
C THR A 269 10.66 2.68 -12.67
N SER A 270 9.90 3.19 -11.70
CA SER A 270 9.82 4.64 -11.46
C SER A 270 11.10 5.19 -10.82
N GLN A 271 11.46 6.40 -11.21
CA GLN A 271 12.54 7.18 -10.58
C GLN A 271 11.98 8.29 -9.67
N ASP A 272 10.66 8.47 -9.65
CA ASP A 272 10.00 9.48 -8.84
C ASP A 272 9.79 8.94 -7.42
N LYS A 273 10.35 9.64 -6.44
CA LYS A 273 10.32 9.23 -5.04
C LYS A 273 8.91 9.25 -4.44
N ASP A 274 8.07 10.20 -4.86
CA ASP A 274 6.69 10.29 -4.38
C ASP A 274 5.86 9.12 -4.92
N ILE A 275 6.15 8.69 -6.16
CA ILE A 275 5.50 7.54 -6.79
C ILE A 275 5.95 6.24 -6.14
N LEU A 276 7.25 6.06 -5.92
CA LEU A 276 7.80 4.91 -5.20
C LEU A 276 7.23 4.82 -3.78
N TRP A 277 7.22 5.94 -3.04
CA TRP A 277 6.65 6.01 -1.69
C TRP A 277 5.17 5.64 -1.68
N GLY A 278 4.38 6.22 -2.59
CA GLY A 278 2.97 5.91 -2.71
C GLY A 278 2.70 4.45 -3.10
N ALA A 279 3.46 3.90 -4.06
CA ALA A 279 3.26 2.53 -4.53
C ALA A 279 3.59 1.50 -3.44
N THR A 280 4.66 1.77 -2.69
CA THR A 280 5.10 1.01 -1.52
C THR A 280 4.01 0.97 -0.45
N GLY A 281 3.48 2.14 -0.07
CA GLY A 281 2.41 2.25 0.91
C GLY A 281 1.13 1.53 0.47
N TRP A 282 0.73 1.72 -0.80
CA TRP A 282 -0.44 1.02 -1.35
C TRP A 282 -0.29 -0.49 -1.30
N LEU A 283 0.87 -1.04 -1.70
CA LEU A 283 1.10 -2.49 -1.58
C LEU A 283 0.92 -2.96 -0.14
N GLY A 284 1.47 -2.24 0.84
CA GLY A 284 1.27 -2.54 2.26
C GLY A 284 -0.20 -2.71 2.64
N ASP A 285 -1.06 -1.83 2.15
CA ASP A 285 -2.47 -1.78 2.52
C ASP A 285 -3.37 -2.74 1.72
N ILE A 286 -2.97 -3.12 0.49
CA ILE A 286 -3.82 -3.92 -0.42
C ILE A 286 -3.39 -5.38 -0.59
N SER A 287 -2.13 -5.73 -0.28
CA SER A 287 -1.51 -6.98 -0.75
C SER A 287 -1.26 -8.03 0.35
N LYS A 288 -2.21 -8.19 1.28
CA LYS A 288 -2.05 -9.10 2.43
C LYS A 288 -1.69 -10.53 2.00
N ASN A 289 -0.62 -11.07 2.61
CA ASN A 289 -0.03 -12.38 2.33
C ASN A 289 0.38 -12.60 0.87
N ASN A 290 0.67 -11.53 0.11
CA ASN A 290 1.04 -11.65 -1.30
C ASN A 290 2.57 -11.81 -1.46
N PRO A 291 3.07 -12.97 -1.94
CA PRO A 291 4.51 -13.21 -2.05
C PRO A 291 5.20 -12.31 -3.08
N VAL A 292 4.52 -11.92 -4.15
CA VAL A 292 5.09 -11.02 -5.18
C VAL A 292 5.34 -9.64 -4.58
N SER A 293 4.41 -9.14 -3.76
CA SER A 293 4.56 -7.87 -3.06
C SER A 293 5.68 -7.92 -2.02
N ILE A 294 5.82 -9.03 -1.28
CA ILE A 294 6.94 -9.23 -0.35
C ILE A 294 8.26 -9.19 -1.11
N SER A 295 8.41 -9.96 -2.19
CA SER A 295 9.64 -9.98 -2.99
C SER A 295 10.01 -8.59 -3.53
N ALA A 296 9.05 -7.85 -4.08
CA ALA A 296 9.28 -6.51 -4.62
C ALA A 296 9.74 -5.52 -3.53
N LEU A 297 9.11 -5.54 -2.35
CA LEU A 297 9.49 -4.67 -1.24
C LEU A 297 10.84 -5.03 -0.63
N VAL A 298 11.18 -6.32 -0.55
CA VAL A 298 12.49 -6.80 -0.11
C VAL A 298 13.59 -6.33 -1.06
N GLU A 299 13.35 -6.43 -2.37
CA GLU A 299 14.27 -5.92 -3.38
C GLU A 299 14.43 -4.40 -3.27
N LEU A 300 13.33 -3.66 -3.10
CA LEU A 300 13.35 -2.21 -2.92
C LEU A 300 14.17 -1.79 -1.69
N ILE A 301 14.06 -2.50 -0.57
CA ILE A 301 14.85 -2.24 0.64
C ILE A 301 16.36 -2.41 0.40
N ARG A 302 16.73 -3.36 -0.46
CA ARG A 302 18.12 -3.71 -0.77
C ARG A 302 18.75 -2.81 -1.83
N THR A 303 17.96 -2.35 -2.80
CA THR A 303 18.45 -1.59 -3.96
C THR A 303 18.29 -0.09 -3.81
N SER A 304 17.32 0.38 -3.02
CA SER A 304 17.08 1.82 -2.84
C SER A 304 18.18 2.49 -2.03
N CYS A 305 18.63 3.65 -2.52
CA CYS A 305 19.51 4.56 -1.77
C CYS A 305 18.71 5.57 -0.92
N ASP A 306 17.39 5.63 -1.06
CA ASP A 306 16.54 6.56 -0.32
C ASP A 306 16.00 5.93 0.96
N GLU A 307 16.42 6.48 2.09
CA GLU A 307 16.11 5.96 3.42
C GLU A 307 14.63 6.10 3.77
N HIS A 308 13.94 7.12 3.28
CA HIS A 308 12.49 7.26 3.50
C HIS A 308 11.70 6.18 2.77
N ILE A 309 12.13 5.80 1.55
CA ILE A 309 11.51 4.71 0.79
C ILE A 309 11.77 3.36 1.48
N ARG A 310 13.00 3.11 1.95
CA ARG A 310 13.35 1.88 2.70
C ARG A 310 12.54 1.76 3.98
N CYS A 311 12.37 2.87 4.70
CA CYS A 311 11.53 2.97 5.90
C CYS A 311 10.07 2.61 5.58
N GLN A 312 9.48 3.19 4.53
CA GLN A 312 8.11 2.89 4.09
C GLN A 312 7.94 1.42 3.67
N ALA A 313 8.95 0.85 3.01
CA ALA A 313 8.93 -0.54 2.59
C ALA A 313 8.95 -1.51 3.79
N ALA A 314 9.74 -1.18 4.82
CA ALA A 314 9.78 -1.94 6.07
C ALA A 314 8.41 -1.98 6.78
N GLU A 315 7.77 -0.81 6.92
CA GLU A 315 6.42 -0.70 7.48
C GLU A 315 5.40 -1.50 6.64
N SER A 316 5.53 -1.44 5.31
CA SER A 316 4.61 -2.12 4.40
C SER A 316 4.77 -3.65 4.44
N LEU A 317 5.99 -4.16 4.61
CA LEU A 317 6.23 -5.59 4.83
C LEU A 317 5.55 -6.11 6.11
N GLU A 318 5.58 -5.32 7.20
CA GLU A 318 4.89 -5.65 8.46
C GLU A 318 3.38 -5.85 8.24
N LYS A 319 2.76 -4.98 7.42
CA LYS A 319 1.32 -5.03 7.11
C LYS A 319 0.94 -6.22 6.23
N ILE A 320 1.81 -6.59 5.29
CA ILE A 320 1.54 -7.64 4.31
C ILE A 320 1.51 -9.02 4.96
N ASP A 321 2.60 -9.40 5.63
CA ASP A 321 2.73 -10.73 6.22
C ASP A 321 3.73 -10.74 7.38
N LYS A 322 3.18 -10.59 8.59
CA LYS A 322 3.94 -10.58 9.85
C LYS A 322 4.62 -11.92 10.19
N ASP A 323 4.12 -13.03 9.64
CA ASP A 323 4.60 -14.38 10.00
C ASP A 323 5.59 -14.90 8.94
N ASN A 324 5.89 -14.10 7.91
CA ASN A 324 6.81 -14.47 6.84
C ASN A 324 8.28 -14.39 7.30
N PRO A 325 9.05 -15.51 7.25
CA PRO A 325 10.45 -15.50 7.64
C PRO A 325 11.31 -14.52 6.84
N LEU A 326 10.99 -14.29 5.56
CA LEU A 326 11.73 -13.35 4.72
C LEU A 326 11.57 -11.91 5.22
N VAL A 327 10.36 -11.52 5.66
CA VAL A 327 10.10 -10.20 6.25
C VAL A 327 10.99 -9.98 7.47
N ILE A 328 11.05 -10.95 8.37
CA ILE A 328 11.85 -10.87 9.60
C ILE A 328 13.33 -10.75 9.28
N THR A 329 13.85 -11.58 8.38
CA THR A 329 15.25 -11.53 7.95
C THR A 329 15.57 -10.18 7.32
N THR A 330 14.72 -9.66 6.44
CA THR A 330 14.92 -8.35 5.80
C THR A 330 14.86 -7.20 6.80
N LEU A 331 13.98 -7.24 7.81
CA LEU A 331 13.95 -6.22 8.87
C LEU A 331 15.22 -6.27 9.73
N VAL A 332 15.73 -7.46 10.06
CA VAL A 332 17.02 -7.61 10.77
C VAL A 332 18.18 -7.09 9.92
N GLU A 333 18.24 -7.43 8.62
CA GLU A 333 19.23 -6.89 7.68
C GLU A 333 19.15 -5.35 7.61
N LEU A 334 17.95 -4.79 7.55
CA LEU A 334 17.72 -3.35 7.46
C LEU A 334 18.22 -2.62 8.73
N ILE A 335 17.93 -3.18 9.90
CA ILE A 335 18.43 -2.67 11.18
C ILE A 335 19.97 -2.65 11.19
N ARG A 336 20.60 -3.70 10.67
CA ARG A 336 22.07 -3.88 10.67
C ARG A 336 22.80 -2.96 9.70
N ASN A 337 22.22 -2.75 8.52
CA ASN A 337 22.92 -2.17 7.37
C ASN A 337 22.50 -0.72 7.07
N SER A 338 21.41 -0.23 7.66
CA SER A 338 20.95 1.14 7.41
C SER A 338 21.84 2.18 8.11
N GLY A 339 22.25 3.21 7.35
CA GLY A 339 22.93 4.37 7.90
C GLY A 339 21.97 5.34 8.59
N ASP A 340 20.72 5.42 8.13
CA ASP A 340 19.71 6.29 8.72
C ASP A 340 19.08 5.71 9.99
N LYS A 341 18.92 6.59 10.98
CA LYS A 341 18.40 6.25 12.30
C LYS A 341 16.88 6.01 12.30
N ASN A 342 16.12 6.78 11.53
CA ASN A 342 14.67 6.61 11.47
C ASN A 342 14.34 5.28 10.80
N THR A 343 15.02 4.94 9.71
CA THR A 343 14.91 3.62 9.05
C THR A 343 15.21 2.47 10.01
N ARG A 344 16.30 2.56 10.79
CA ARG A 344 16.61 1.54 11.82
C ARG A 344 15.52 1.44 12.88
N SER A 345 15.02 2.59 13.34
CA SER A 345 13.98 2.68 14.38
C SER A 345 12.66 2.07 13.91
N GLU A 346 12.26 2.36 12.67
CA GLU A 346 11.04 1.80 12.08
C GLU A 346 11.17 0.29 11.85
N ALA A 347 12.29 -0.17 11.30
CA ALA A 347 12.55 -1.59 11.09
C ALA A 347 12.52 -2.37 12.41
N ALA A 348 13.10 -1.80 13.47
CA ALA A 348 13.05 -2.36 14.82
C ALA A 348 11.66 -2.32 15.44
N TYR A 349 10.90 -1.24 15.22
CA TYR A 349 9.52 -1.13 15.68
C TYR A 349 8.63 -2.19 15.01
N SER A 350 8.69 -2.27 13.68
CA SER A 350 8.03 -3.31 12.86
C SER A 350 8.42 -4.70 13.37
N LEU A 351 9.71 -4.96 13.54
CA LEU A 351 10.22 -6.24 14.05
C LEU A 351 9.62 -6.57 15.43
N SER A 352 9.58 -5.61 16.36
CA SER A 352 9.03 -5.82 17.71
C SER A 352 7.54 -6.18 17.72
N ARG A 353 6.77 -5.76 16.71
CA ARG A 353 5.33 -6.06 16.58
C ARG A 353 5.06 -7.43 15.97
N ILE A 354 5.98 -7.95 15.16
CA ILE A 354 5.83 -9.24 14.48
C ILE A 354 6.50 -10.40 15.24
N MET A 355 7.49 -10.14 16.09
CA MET A 355 8.24 -11.17 16.81
C MET A 355 7.36 -12.05 17.70
N LYS A 356 7.20 -13.33 17.30
CA LYS A 356 6.57 -14.40 18.10
C LYS A 356 7.25 -15.74 17.85
N GLY A 357 7.25 -16.62 18.86
CA GLY A 357 7.76 -17.99 18.73
C GLY A 357 9.20 -18.05 18.18
N LYS A 358 9.41 -18.84 17.12
CA LYS A 358 10.73 -19.06 16.50
C LYS A 358 11.41 -17.80 15.98
N HIS A 359 10.67 -16.73 15.72
CA HIS A 359 11.20 -15.45 15.22
C HIS A 359 11.99 -14.67 16.28
N LEU A 360 11.75 -14.95 17.57
CA LEU A 360 12.52 -14.37 18.68
C LEU A 360 13.98 -14.82 18.61
N ALA A 361 14.23 -16.09 18.25
CA ALA A 361 15.58 -16.63 18.11
C ALA A 361 16.37 -15.93 16.99
N THR A 362 15.75 -15.68 15.84
CA THR A 362 16.35 -14.96 14.70
C THR A 362 16.75 -13.53 15.07
N ALA A 363 15.90 -12.83 15.81
CA ALA A 363 16.19 -11.48 16.28
C ALA A 363 17.37 -11.46 17.27
N VAL A 364 17.41 -12.43 18.20
CA VAL A 364 18.51 -12.57 19.17
C VAL A 364 19.83 -12.85 18.45
N SER A 365 19.88 -13.86 17.58
CA SER A 365 21.11 -14.21 16.88
C SER A 365 21.59 -13.09 15.96
N GLY A 366 20.66 -12.38 15.30
CA GLY A 366 20.95 -11.30 14.36
C GLY A 366 21.42 -9.99 15.00
N LEU A 367 20.98 -9.69 16.23
CA LEU A 367 21.19 -8.38 16.87
C LEU A 367 22.10 -8.42 18.11
N LYS A 368 22.47 -9.60 18.64
CA LYS A 368 23.28 -9.73 19.87
C LYS A 368 24.60 -8.96 19.84
N ASP A 369 25.28 -8.93 18.69
CA ASP A 369 26.62 -8.33 18.57
C ASP A 369 26.56 -6.80 18.69
N TYR A 370 25.39 -6.21 18.38
CA TYR A 370 25.12 -4.77 18.50
C TYR A 370 24.87 -4.32 19.95
N LEU A 371 24.78 -5.26 20.90
CA LEU A 371 24.76 -4.94 22.33
C LEU A 371 26.15 -4.72 22.92
N ASN A 372 27.22 -5.25 22.30
CA ASN A 372 28.52 -5.40 22.95
C ASN A 372 29.68 -4.56 22.41
N SER A 373 29.59 -3.87 21.27
CA SER A 373 30.80 -3.33 20.64
C SER A 373 31.01 -1.83 20.77
N GLU A 374 32.26 -1.45 20.95
CA GLU A 374 32.96 -0.18 20.72
C GLU A 374 32.81 0.39 19.27
N ILE A 375 31.67 0.18 18.60
CA ILE A 375 31.29 0.78 17.30
C ILE A 375 30.68 2.20 17.49
N TYR A 376 30.70 2.71 18.73
CA TYR A 376 30.09 3.97 19.11
C TYR A 376 31.02 5.17 18.87
N ASP A 377 31.10 5.65 17.63
CA ASP A 377 31.52 7.03 17.42
C ASP A 377 30.28 7.95 17.35
N LYS A 378 30.12 8.74 18.42
CA LYS A 378 29.41 10.02 18.54
C LYS A 378 27.90 10.18 18.24
N ASN A 379 27.16 9.23 17.66
CA ASN A 379 25.75 9.49 17.31
C ASN A 379 24.69 8.66 18.08
N SER A 380 24.30 9.22 19.24
CA SER A 380 23.00 9.11 19.93
C SER A 380 22.73 7.89 20.84
N HIS A 381 22.48 8.17 22.13
CA HIS A 381 21.97 7.26 23.17
C HIS A 381 20.67 6.51 22.83
N ILE A 382 20.00 6.87 21.74
CA ILE A 382 18.67 6.37 21.37
C ILE A 382 18.75 5.00 20.69
N ASP A 383 19.82 4.70 19.95
CA ASP A 383 19.98 3.43 19.23
C ASP A 383 20.24 2.27 20.20
N LYS A 384 20.99 2.53 21.28
CA LYS A 384 21.23 1.54 22.36
C LYS A 384 19.93 1.09 23.01
N ASN A 385 19.00 2.01 23.25
CA ASN A 385 17.69 1.69 23.84
C ASN A 385 16.86 0.80 22.91
N LEU A 386 17.01 0.94 21.59
CA LEU A 386 16.25 0.18 20.60
C LEU A 386 16.66 -1.30 20.55
N TYR A 387 17.96 -1.58 20.40
CA TYR A 387 18.49 -2.94 20.40
C TYR A 387 18.25 -3.64 21.75
N GLN A 388 18.47 -2.92 22.85
CA GLN A 388 18.19 -3.42 24.19
C GLN A 388 16.71 -3.77 24.35
N LYS A 389 15.80 -2.93 23.87
CA LYS A 389 14.36 -3.19 23.95
C LYS A 389 13.94 -4.42 23.15
N ILE A 390 14.50 -4.62 21.96
CA ILE A 390 14.22 -5.82 21.14
C ILE A 390 14.72 -7.08 21.85
N ILE A 391 15.96 -7.09 22.30
CA ILE A 391 16.55 -8.25 22.97
C ILE A 391 15.88 -8.51 24.33
N TRP A 392 15.52 -7.47 25.06
CA TRP A 392 14.74 -7.58 26.31
C TRP A 392 13.38 -8.23 26.05
N ASN A 393 12.66 -7.77 25.02
CA ASN A 393 11.40 -8.38 24.60
C ASN A 393 11.60 -9.86 24.21
N CYS A 394 12.74 -10.24 23.61
CA CYS A 394 13.07 -11.65 23.38
C CYS A 394 13.22 -12.41 24.69
N ALA A 395 14.00 -11.87 25.64
CA ALA A 395 14.26 -12.51 26.92
C ALA A 395 12.98 -12.71 27.75
N GLU A 396 12.01 -11.79 27.67
CA GLU A 396 10.70 -11.93 28.34
C GLU A 396 9.80 -13.01 27.72
N ASN A 397 9.98 -13.32 26.42
CA ASN A 397 9.06 -14.19 25.66
C ASN A 397 9.68 -15.53 25.24
N MET A 398 10.94 -15.79 25.57
CA MET A 398 11.65 -17.05 25.32
C MET A 398 11.92 -17.79 26.64
N THR A 399 11.97 -19.12 26.59
CA THR A 399 12.56 -19.86 27.72
C THR A 399 14.07 -19.63 27.78
N TYR A 400 14.66 -19.70 28.97
CA TYR A 400 16.10 -19.52 29.13
C TYR A 400 16.95 -20.44 28.23
N PRO A 401 16.63 -21.74 28.05
CA PRO A 401 17.38 -22.61 27.11
C PRO A 401 17.29 -22.15 25.65
N GLU A 402 16.12 -21.72 25.19
CA GLU A 402 15.93 -21.22 23.82
C GLU A 402 16.69 -19.91 23.60
N PHE A 403 16.62 -18.99 24.56
CA PHE A 403 17.35 -17.73 24.50
C PHE A 403 18.87 -17.98 24.50
N HIS A 404 19.37 -18.82 25.39
CA HIS A 404 20.79 -19.18 25.47
C HIS A 404 21.27 -19.81 24.16
N GLN A 405 20.49 -20.73 23.58
CA GLN A 405 20.82 -21.31 22.28
C GLN A 405 20.89 -20.23 21.20
N ALA A 406 19.88 -19.36 21.08
CA ALA A 406 19.85 -18.30 20.09
C ALA A 406 21.02 -17.30 20.26
N TRP A 407 21.35 -16.96 21.51
CA TRP A 407 22.45 -16.07 21.86
C TRP A 407 23.83 -16.61 21.46
N HIS A 408 24.03 -17.93 21.57
CA HIS A 408 25.30 -18.57 21.22
C HIS A 408 25.36 -19.08 19.77
N THR A 409 24.25 -19.02 19.03
CA THR A 409 24.22 -19.31 17.59
C THR A 409 24.71 -18.07 16.83
N GLN A 410 25.69 -18.20 15.94
CA GLN A 410 26.10 -17.08 15.07
C GLN A 410 24.92 -16.65 14.18
N PRO A 411 24.81 -15.38 13.76
CA PRO A 411 23.87 -14.97 12.74
C PRO A 411 24.21 -15.71 11.45
N THR A 412 23.60 -16.88 11.28
CA THR A 412 23.59 -17.58 10.00
C THR A 412 22.78 -16.70 9.05
N ASN A 413 23.36 -16.33 7.91
CA ASN A 413 22.59 -15.85 6.76
C ASN A 413 21.79 -17.02 6.13
N SER A 414 21.21 -17.87 6.98
CA SER A 414 20.45 -19.08 6.66
C SER A 414 19.58 -19.42 7.88
N PRO A 415 18.37 -19.95 7.68
CA PRO A 415 17.41 -20.15 8.75
C PRO A 415 17.96 -21.06 9.86
N ILE A 416 17.70 -20.68 11.12
CA ILE A 416 17.95 -21.57 12.26
C ILE A 416 16.99 -22.77 12.10
N PRO A 417 17.50 -24.02 12.10
CA PRO A 417 16.69 -25.20 11.85
C PRO A 417 15.64 -25.43 12.94
N ASP A 418 14.47 -25.85 12.49
CA ASP A 418 13.29 -26.20 13.28
C ASP A 418 13.64 -27.33 14.27
N ARG A 419 13.86 -27.01 15.55
CA ARG A 419 13.99 -28.02 16.62
C ARG A 419 12.61 -28.55 17.01
N ASN A 420 11.91 -29.15 16.05
CA ASN A 420 10.86 -30.15 16.31
C ASN A 420 10.76 -31.25 15.23
N HIS A 421 11.75 -31.39 14.34
CA HIS A 421 11.97 -32.64 13.62
C HIS A 421 13.36 -33.21 13.88
N ARG A 422 13.43 -34.16 14.83
CA ARG A 422 14.48 -35.18 14.79
C ARG A 422 14.18 -36.09 13.61
N GLN A 423 14.76 -35.78 12.45
CA GLN A 423 15.33 -36.82 11.61
C GLN A 423 16.77 -36.41 11.31
N ASN A 424 17.72 -37.26 11.70
CA ASN A 424 19.05 -37.23 11.11
C ASN A 424 18.86 -37.45 9.61
N THR A 425 18.82 -36.38 8.80
CA THR A 425 18.86 -36.53 7.35
C THR A 425 20.32 -36.73 6.96
N ASP A 426 20.78 -37.98 7.07
CA ASP A 426 22.04 -38.39 6.46
C ASP A 426 21.87 -38.28 4.94
N ILE A 427 22.18 -37.11 4.36
CA ILE A 427 22.08 -36.81 2.93
C ILE A 427 22.69 -37.93 2.07
N PRO A 428 23.90 -38.46 2.39
CA PRO A 428 24.43 -39.65 1.73
C PRO A 428 23.49 -40.87 1.72
N THR A 429 22.73 -41.11 2.79
CA THR A 429 21.77 -42.22 2.88
C THR A 429 20.45 -41.92 2.16
N LEU A 430 20.02 -40.65 2.13
CA LEU A 430 18.82 -40.21 1.41
C LEU A 430 19.05 -40.26 -0.11
N LEU A 431 20.19 -39.73 -0.59
CA LEU A 431 20.51 -39.73 -2.02
C LEU A 431 20.72 -41.13 -2.61
N LYS A 432 21.04 -42.13 -1.79
CA LYS A 432 21.05 -43.54 -2.21
C LYS A 432 19.67 -44.10 -2.57
N GLN A 433 18.59 -43.44 -2.13
CA GLN A 433 17.22 -43.88 -2.41
C GLN A 433 16.71 -43.40 -3.79
N LEU A 434 17.43 -42.46 -4.42
CA LEU A 434 17.07 -41.92 -5.74
C LEU A 434 17.05 -43.02 -6.80
N GLN A 435 15.99 -43.03 -7.58
CA GLN A 435 15.78 -44.02 -8.63
C GLN A 435 16.13 -43.43 -10.01
N PRO A 436 16.95 -44.14 -10.82
CA PRO A 436 17.17 -43.75 -12.21
C PRO A 436 15.89 -43.89 -13.02
N THR A 437 15.75 -43.10 -14.08
CA THR A 437 14.63 -43.21 -15.03
C THR A 437 15.04 -44.07 -16.23
N ASP A 438 14.10 -44.33 -17.14
CA ASP A 438 14.39 -45.08 -18.37
C ASP A 438 15.51 -44.43 -19.19
N LYS A 439 15.60 -43.09 -19.18
CA LYS A 439 16.58 -42.31 -19.96
C LYS A 439 17.78 -41.82 -19.15
N THR A 440 17.67 -41.65 -17.82
CA THR A 440 18.65 -40.94 -17.00
C THR A 440 19.26 -41.85 -15.93
N TRP A 441 20.59 -41.92 -15.89
CA TRP A 441 21.35 -42.53 -14.79
C TRP A 441 21.68 -41.47 -13.73
N VAL A 442 21.53 -41.81 -12.46
CA VAL A 442 21.73 -40.89 -11.34
C VAL A 442 23.01 -41.27 -10.59
N VAL A 443 23.85 -40.28 -10.29
CA VAL A 443 25.11 -40.49 -9.57
C VAL A 443 25.25 -39.46 -8.45
N PRO A 444 25.00 -39.83 -7.20
CA PRO A 444 25.34 -38.98 -6.06
C PRO A 444 26.85 -39.00 -5.81
N LEU A 445 27.48 -37.82 -5.72
CA LEU A 445 28.91 -37.64 -5.50
C LEU A 445 29.17 -36.84 -4.22
N ASN A 446 30.05 -37.36 -3.37
CA ASN A 446 30.44 -36.72 -2.12
C ASN A 446 31.69 -35.87 -2.33
N ILE A 447 31.47 -34.59 -2.62
CA ILE A 447 32.55 -33.67 -3.00
C ILE A 447 33.26 -33.03 -1.80
N ARG A 448 33.10 -33.56 -0.58
CA ARG A 448 33.78 -33.01 0.61
C ARG A 448 35.30 -32.94 0.49
N ALA A 449 35.91 -33.86 -0.25
CA ALA A 449 37.35 -33.87 -0.48
C ALA A 449 37.86 -32.67 -1.30
N LEU A 450 36.96 -31.91 -1.93
CA LEU A 450 37.25 -30.74 -2.75
C LEU A 450 37.05 -29.41 -2.02
N GLU A 451 36.78 -29.43 -0.71
CA GLU A 451 36.64 -28.23 0.11
C GLU A 451 37.96 -27.42 0.13
N GLY A 452 37.89 -26.16 -0.28
CA GLY A 452 39.04 -25.26 -0.41
C GLY A 452 39.92 -25.50 -1.64
N GLU A 453 39.56 -26.42 -2.54
CA GLU A 453 40.35 -26.71 -3.74
C GLU A 453 40.05 -25.71 -4.86
N THR A 454 41.10 -25.15 -5.45
CA THR A 454 41.00 -24.08 -6.46
C THR A 454 41.60 -24.47 -7.81
N ASP A 455 42.42 -25.52 -7.85
CA ASP A 455 42.98 -26.02 -9.11
C ASP A 455 41.98 -26.91 -9.85
N THR A 456 41.79 -26.61 -11.13
CA THR A 456 40.94 -27.39 -12.03
C THR A 456 41.38 -28.84 -12.23
N SER A 457 42.68 -29.15 -12.09
CA SER A 457 43.19 -30.50 -12.33
C SER A 457 42.81 -31.48 -11.21
N PRO A 458 43.05 -31.16 -9.91
CA PRO A 458 42.52 -31.95 -8.80
C PRO A 458 41.00 -32.07 -8.79
N ILE A 459 40.26 -30.98 -9.06
CA ILE A 459 38.79 -31.00 -9.15
C ILE A 459 38.32 -31.99 -10.23
N ALA A 460 38.91 -31.91 -11.43
CA ALA A 460 38.56 -32.81 -12.52
C ALA A 460 38.86 -34.27 -12.16
N GLN A 461 40.05 -34.55 -11.64
CA GLN A 461 40.47 -35.91 -11.32
C GLN A 461 39.64 -36.53 -10.19
N GLU A 462 39.31 -35.77 -9.15
CA GLU A 462 38.53 -36.27 -8.01
C GLU A 462 37.08 -36.56 -8.41
N LEU A 463 36.43 -35.65 -9.15
CA LEU A 463 35.09 -35.88 -9.68
C LEU A 463 35.05 -37.11 -10.60
N CYS A 464 36.08 -37.32 -11.42
CA CYS A 464 36.19 -38.50 -12.28
C CYS A 464 36.34 -39.77 -11.45
N THR A 465 37.20 -39.73 -10.44
CA THR A 465 37.47 -40.85 -9.55
C THR A 465 36.21 -41.29 -8.83
N GLN A 466 35.45 -40.36 -8.25
CA GLN A 466 34.20 -40.68 -7.58
C GLN A 466 33.11 -41.16 -8.53
N LEU A 467 33.02 -40.58 -9.73
CA LEU A 467 32.09 -41.03 -10.76
C LEU A 467 32.33 -42.49 -11.14
N TYR A 468 33.59 -42.84 -11.44
CA TYR A 468 33.96 -44.22 -11.81
C TYR A 468 33.78 -45.18 -10.64
N GLN A 469 34.13 -44.80 -9.42
CA GLN A 469 33.93 -45.65 -8.24
C GLN A 469 32.44 -45.88 -7.95
N THR A 470 31.59 -44.90 -8.21
CA THR A 470 30.14 -45.02 -7.96
C THR A 470 29.47 -45.89 -9.02
N ILE A 471 29.88 -45.76 -10.30
CA ILE A 471 29.26 -46.50 -11.41
C ILE A 471 29.89 -47.89 -11.60
N PHE A 472 31.21 -48.00 -11.45
CA PHE A 472 32.00 -49.22 -11.70
C PHE A 472 32.98 -49.51 -10.55
N PRO A 473 32.49 -49.93 -9.36
CA PRO A 473 33.35 -50.15 -8.19
C PRO A 473 34.47 -51.20 -8.37
N ALA A 474 34.32 -52.10 -9.35
CA ALA A 474 35.28 -53.16 -9.66
C ALA A 474 36.29 -52.79 -10.77
N ASP A 475 36.14 -51.60 -11.39
CA ASP A 475 37.00 -51.14 -12.48
C ASP A 475 38.20 -50.39 -11.89
N THR A 476 39.40 -50.94 -12.09
CA THR A 476 40.64 -50.37 -11.54
C THR A 476 41.29 -49.35 -12.46
N ASP A 477 40.79 -49.17 -13.69
CA ASP A 477 41.36 -48.28 -14.70
C ASP A 477 40.58 -46.95 -14.76
N ILE A 478 40.86 -46.05 -13.81
CA ILE A 478 40.25 -44.71 -13.77
C ILE A 478 41.06 -43.77 -14.69
N PRO A 479 40.44 -43.15 -15.71
CA PRO A 479 41.16 -42.26 -16.62
C PRO A 479 41.75 -41.04 -15.90
N ALA A 480 43.02 -40.74 -16.22
CA ALA A 480 43.64 -39.50 -15.79
C ALA A 480 43.12 -38.32 -16.61
N ILE A 481 42.54 -37.31 -15.94
CA ILE A 481 42.00 -36.10 -16.57
C ILE A 481 42.40 -34.85 -15.79
N ARG A 482 42.44 -33.70 -16.47
CA ARG A 482 42.92 -32.44 -15.89
C ARG A 482 41.94 -31.27 -16.03
N ASN A 483 40.86 -31.41 -16.80
CA ASN A 483 39.95 -30.32 -17.09
C ASN A 483 38.56 -30.80 -17.54
N ALA A 484 37.60 -29.89 -17.60
CA ALA A 484 36.22 -30.19 -18.00
C ALA A 484 36.09 -30.74 -19.44
N PRO A 485 36.83 -30.26 -20.47
CA PRO A 485 36.81 -30.89 -21.80
C PRO A 485 37.24 -32.36 -21.82
N GLU A 486 38.31 -32.71 -21.10
CA GLU A 486 38.76 -34.09 -20.96
C GLU A 486 37.71 -34.95 -20.24
N PHE A 487 37.03 -34.38 -19.23
CA PHE A 487 35.89 -35.03 -18.57
C PHE A 487 34.73 -35.26 -19.56
N LYS A 488 34.35 -34.24 -20.34
CA LYS A 488 33.27 -34.31 -21.34
C LYS A 488 33.53 -35.40 -22.39
N ARG A 489 34.79 -35.65 -22.76
CA ARG A 489 35.16 -36.71 -23.70
C ARG A 489 34.79 -38.12 -23.21
N LEU A 490 34.68 -38.32 -21.89
CA LEU A 490 34.31 -39.61 -21.30
C LEU A 490 32.79 -39.85 -21.30
N ILE A 491 31.97 -38.79 -21.37
CA ILE A 491 30.51 -38.88 -21.23
C ILE A 491 29.85 -39.81 -22.27
N PRO A 492 30.19 -39.77 -23.58
CA PRO A 492 29.61 -40.70 -24.54
C PRO A 492 29.93 -42.17 -24.25
N GLN A 493 31.15 -42.46 -23.77
CA GLN A 493 31.57 -43.81 -23.40
C GLN A 493 30.80 -44.31 -22.18
N LEU A 494 30.64 -43.45 -21.16
CA LEU A 494 29.85 -43.76 -19.97
C LEU A 494 28.38 -44.02 -20.29
N LYS A 495 27.76 -43.17 -21.12
CA LYS A 495 26.38 -43.36 -21.60
C LYS A 495 26.17 -44.68 -22.31
N ASN A 496 27.12 -45.08 -23.17
CA ASN A 496 27.08 -46.38 -23.86
C ASN A 496 27.22 -47.56 -22.88
N ARG A 497 28.13 -47.48 -21.91
CA ARG A 497 28.30 -48.53 -20.88
C ARG A 497 27.07 -48.66 -19.97
N LEU A 498 26.43 -47.55 -19.64
CA LEU A 498 25.22 -47.49 -18.81
C LEU A 498 23.92 -47.78 -19.57
N GLN A 499 23.95 -47.76 -20.91
CA GLN A 499 22.77 -47.80 -21.77
C GLN A 499 21.74 -46.71 -21.45
N LYS A 500 22.21 -45.50 -21.10
CA LYS A 500 21.37 -44.34 -20.73
C LYS A 500 21.67 -43.12 -21.60
N GLN A 501 20.65 -42.31 -21.88
CA GLN A 501 20.77 -41.12 -22.72
C GLN A 501 21.27 -39.91 -21.92
N HIS A 502 21.05 -39.89 -20.61
CA HIS A 502 21.46 -38.80 -19.73
C HIS A 502 22.17 -39.32 -18.47
N ILE A 503 23.07 -38.50 -17.92
CA ILE A 503 23.72 -38.71 -16.63
C ILE A 503 23.41 -37.49 -15.76
N ALA A 504 22.80 -37.71 -14.60
CA ALA A 504 22.52 -36.70 -13.59
C ALA A 504 23.52 -36.85 -12.45
N LEU A 505 24.40 -35.86 -12.27
CA LEU A 505 25.34 -35.79 -11.16
C LEU A 505 24.72 -34.98 -10.02
N ILE A 506 24.71 -35.53 -8.82
CA ILE A 506 24.15 -34.89 -7.63
C ILE A 506 25.28 -34.65 -6.64
N LEU A 507 25.70 -33.40 -6.53
CA LEU A 507 26.81 -33.00 -5.67
C LEU A 507 26.30 -32.67 -4.27
N HIS A 508 26.97 -33.17 -3.25
CA HIS A 508 26.62 -32.91 -1.85
C HIS A 508 27.84 -32.85 -0.93
N SER A 509 27.62 -32.40 0.32
CA SER A 509 28.63 -32.40 1.40
C SER A 509 29.82 -31.44 1.23
N CYS A 510 29.68 -30.39 0.42
CA CYS A 510 30.63 -29.28 0.32
C CYS A 510 29.87 -27.97 0.03
N PRO A 511 30.24 -26.83 0.66
CA PRO A 511 29.70 -25.52 0.29
C PRO A 511 30.02 -25.17 -1.17
N CYS A 512 29.18 -24.37 -1.80
CA CYS A 512 29.34 -23.96 -3.19
C CYS A 512 30.47 -22.93 -3.33
N GLU A 513 31.69 -23.40 -3.54
CA GLU A 513 32.86 -22.55 -3.79
C GLU A 513 32.97 -22.13 -5.27
N ASP A 514 33.50 -20.93 -5.52
CA ASP A 514 33.56 -20.30 -6.85
C ASP A 514 34.30 -21.16 -7.90
N ALA A 515 35.39 -21.81 -7.52
CA ALA A 515 36.18 -22.64 -8.42
C ALA A 515 35.42 -23.91 -8.85
N LEU A 516 34.75 -24.57 -7.91
CA LEU A 516 33.99 -25.80 -8.14
C LEU A 516 32.69 -25.53 -8.90
N SER A 517 31.99 -24.43 -8.57
CA SER A 517 30.83 -23.95 -9.32
C SER A 517 31.20 -23.59 -10.76
N SER A 518 32.32 -22.88 -10.97
CA SER A 518 32.81 -22.54 -12.29
C SER A 518 33.18 -23.79 -13.12
N PHE A 519 33.80 -24.80 -12.49
CA PHE A 519 34.14 -26.06 -13.14
C PHE A 519 32.88 -26.87 -13.52
N THR A 520 31.97 -27.06 -12.58
CA THR A 520 30.74 -27.85 -12.79
C THR A 520 29.81 -27.18 -13.80
N ARG A 521 29.70 -25.84 -13.81
CA ARG A 521 28.99 -25.09 -14.86
C ARG A 521 29.57 -25.32 -16.25
N LYS A 522 30.90 -25.41 -16.39
CA LYS A 522 31.55 -25.75 -17.66
C LYS A 522 31.31 -27.20 -18.06
N LEU A 523 31.15 -28.10 -17.08
CA LEU A 523 30.90 -29.52 -17.30
C LEU A 523 29.44 -29.80 -17.68
N ALA A 524 28.48 -29.13 -17.05
CA ALA A 524 27.05 -29.25 -17.32
C ALA A 524 26.75 -28.87 -18.79
N ASP A 525 26.10 -29.77 -19.51
CA ASP A 525 25.88 -29.66 -20.95
C ASP A 525 24.70 -30.54 -21.35
N THR A 526 23.54 -29.90 -21.48
CA THR A 526 22.27 -30.56 -21.80
C THR A 526 22.32 -31.27 -23.15
N HIS A 527 23.12 -30.76 -24.11
CA HIS A 527 23.28 -31.37 -25.44
C HIS A 527 24.12 -32.65 -25.40
N MET A 528 25.13 -32.71 -24.51
CA MET A 528 25.89 -33.95 -24.26
C MET A 528 25.14 -34.92 -23.34
N GLY A 529 24.07 -34.45 -22.69
CA GLY A 529 23.23 -35.22 -21.78
C GLY A 529 23.81 -35.35 -20.36
N ILE A 530 24.62 -34.38 -19.92
CA ILE A 530 25.11 -34.31 -18.55
C ILE A 530 24.42 -33.15 -17.82
N HIS A 531 23.73 -33.49 -16.73
CA HIS A 531 22.97 -32.57 -15.89
C HIS A 531 23.56 -32.59 -14.49
N ILE A 532 23.68 -31.43 -13.86
CA ILE A 532 24.33 -31.32 -12.54
C ILE A 532 23.39 -30.60 -11.58
N ALA A 533 23.08 -31.28 -10.50
CA ALA A 533 22.38 -30.74 -9.35
C ALA A 533 23.32 -30.65 -8.15
N TRP A 534 23.07 -29.69 -7.26
CA TRP A 534 23.84 -29.53 -6.03
C TRP A 534 22.88 -29.35 -4.85
N ILE A 535 23.10 -30.12 -3.79
CA ILE A 535 22.42 -29.93 -2.52
C ILE A 535 23.13 -28.81 -1.75
N THR A 536 22.57 -27.60 -1.82
CA THR A 536 23.13 -26.37 -1.26
C THR A 536 22.05 -25.30 -1.09
N ASP A 537 22.14 -24.52 -0.01
CA ASP A 537 21.30 -23.33 0.21
C ASP A 537 21.81 -22.09 -0.53
N THR A 538 22.98 -22.21 -1.19
CA THR A 538 23.57 -21.13 -1.98
C THR A 538 22.95 -21.08 -3.37
N PRO A 539 22.47 -19.92 -3.86
CA PRO A 539 21.97 -19.79 -5.23
C PRO A 539 23.02 -20.16 -6.27
N LEU A 540 22.65 -20.98 -7.24
CA LEU A 540 23.53 -21.40 -8.34
C LEU A 540 23.13 -20.72 -9.64
N GLU A 541 24.12 -20.40 -10.46
CA GLU A 541 23.88 -19.95 -11.83
C GLU A 541 23.52 -21.12 -12.75
N LEU A 542 22.62 -20.88 -13.70
CA LEU A 542 22.30 -21.83 -14.76
C LEU A 542 23.57 -22.25 -15.54
N PRO A 543 23.68 -23.51 -15.96
CA PRO A 543 22.65 -24.55 -16.00
C PRO A 543 22.65 -25.50 -14.78
N LEU A 544 23.28 -25.11 -13.67
CA LEU A 544 23.27 -25.91 -12.44
C LEU A 544 21.91 -25.78 -11.74
N THR A 545 21.44 -26.86 -11.12
CA THR A 545 20.20 -26.85 -10.32
C THR A 545 20.53 -26.98 -8.84
N GLY A 546 20.07 -26.04 -8.01
CA GLY A 546 20.29 -26.05 -6.56
C GLY A 546 19.08 -26.62 -5.83
N PHE A 547 19.31 -27.47 -4.82
CA PHE A 547 18.30 -27.97 -3.90
C PHE A 547 18.69 -27.63 -2.46
N PRO A 548 17.81 -27.02 -1.66
CA PRO A 548 18.13 -26.64 -0.28
C PRO A 548 18.33 -27.86 0.61
N VAL A 549 19.21 -27.72 1.61
CA VAL A 549 19.61 -28.82 2.51
C VAL A 549 18.46 -29.22 3.45
N ASP A 550 17.61 -28.26 3.82
CA ASP A 550 16.53 -28.40 4.81
C ASP A 550 15.11 -28.43 4.18
N GLY A 551 14.97 -28.82 2.91
CA GLY A 551 13.65 -28.98 2.29
C GLY A 551 12.92 -30.22 2.83
N ASP A 552 11.71 -30.06 3.39
CA ASP A 552 10.87 -31.15 3.92
C ASP A 552 10.63 -32.29 2.89
N ASP A 553 10.79 -32.00 1.59
CA ASP A 553 10.61 -32.93 0.46
C ASP A 553 11.86 -33.07 -0.44
N LEU A 554 13.08 -32.96 0.09
CA LEU A 554 14.33 -32.98 -0.70
C LEU A 554 14.45 -34.18 -1.66
N LEU A 555 14.08 -35.38 -1.18
CA LEU A 555 14.14 -36.60 -2.01
C LEU A 555 13.18 -36.49 -3.21
N ASP A 556 11.95 -36.05 -2.96
CA ASP A 556 10.91 -35.94 -3.98
C ASP A 556 11.24 -34.83 -4.98
N ALA A 557 11.74 -33.68 -4.51
CA ALA A 557 12.15 -32.57 -5.38
C ALA A 557 13.30 -32.97 -6.33
N VAL A 558 14.30 -33.70 -5.82
CA VAL A 558 15.40 -34.19 -6.64
C VAL A 558 14.91 -35.29 -7.59
N GLN A 559 14.02 -36.16 -7.14
CA GLN A 559 13.42 -37.23 -7.95
C GLN A 559 12.56 -36.68 -9.09
N ASP A 560 11.77 -35.62 -8.85
CA ASP A 560 10.97 -34.90 -9.84
C ASP A 560 11.85 -34.22 -10.89
N TRP A 561 12.96 -33.61 -10.46
CA TRP A 561 13.93 -33.04 -11.38
C TRP A 561 14.57 -34.11 -12.27
N ILE A 562 14.96 -35.26 -11.70
CA ILE A 562 15.46 -36.40 -12.48
C ILE A 562 14.41 -36.88 -13.49
N ALA A 563 13.14 -36.93 -13.09
CA ALA A 563 12.03 -37.32 -13.97
C ALA A 563 11.83 -36.34 -15.14
N GLY A 564 12.08 -35.05 -14.93
CA GLY A 564 12.05 -34.02 -15.97
C GLY A 564 13.21 -34.06 -16.97
N ILE A 565 14.30 -34.77 -16.68
CA ILE A 565 15.45 -34.85 -17.59
C ILE A 565 15.12 -35.73 -18.79
N GLY A 566 14.93 -35.07 -19.94
CA GLY A 566 14.63 -35.74 -21.21
C GLY A 566 13.17 -36.24 -21.34
N ALA A 567 12.28 -35.78 -20.46
CA ALA A 567 10.85 -35.71 -20.71
C ALA A 567 10.58 -34.70 -21.85
#